data_AF-A0AAJ7XF31-F1
#
_entry.id   AF-A0AAJ7XF31-F1
#
_cell.length_a   1.000
_cell.length_b   1.000
_cell.length_c   1.000
_cell.angle_alpha   90.00
_cell.angle_beta   90.00
_cell.angle_gamma   90.00
#
_symmetry.space_group_name_H-M   'P 1'
#
loop_
_entity.id
_entity.type
_entity.pdbx_description
1 polymer ?
#
loop_
_entity_poly.entity_id
_entity_poly.type
_entity_poly.pdbx_seq_one_letter_code
_entity_poly.pdbx_strand_id
1 'polypeptide(L)'
;MPLLVGGEALGACPSTRSFIEKYGAGYQADAAALRAQPVRTVGPEGLVYVHQGEMAATEPTDDAAWLLGSEEATTCHLVVLRHSGSGAVCLGHFDGSGTAPGARAVVDHVLALSPTQSPGRLELHVIGGFEDERGISQRLTLDVLDAFSQQKEEIHLVTFCASELNDELREGHHWPVIYGIAVDVRAGSLFRARFPDKGPDRALRNSRNHGDNKMGVMYCRASGELTVQPIVWTRWDNVTLWLVQPDDVIRQFLSTSPLVEPPDFAANMRQLMRFMLLHPEPSEAIFPAGAARRYRRGPRGSWQRVP
;
A
#
# COMPACT_ATOMS: atom_id res chain seq x y z
N MET A 1 -11.98 21.01 7.72
CA MET A 1 -11.11 19.90 8.14
C MET A 1 -12.03 18.76 8.53
N PRO A 2 -12.20 17.73 7.68
CA PRO A 2 -13.15 16.66 7.94
C PRO A 2 -12.50 15.34 8.37
N LEU A 3 -11.17 15.30 8.56
CA LEU A 3 -10.52 14.19 9.27
C LEU A 3 -10.75 14.35 10.77
N LEU A 4 -11.44 13.38 11.37
CA LEU A 4 -11.73 13.30 12.79
C LEU A 4 -10.80 12.30 13.47
N VAL A 5 -10.19 12.71 14.58
CA VAL A 5 -9.25 11.93 15.39
C VAL A 5 -9.78 11.94 16.82
N GLY A 6 -10.24 10.79 17.32
CA GLY A 6 -10.92 10.72 18.62
C GLY A 6 -12.25 11.50 18.66
N GLY A 7 -12.90 11.71 17.50
CA GLY A 7 -14.16 12.45 17.39
C GLY A 7 -14.01 13.97 17.22
N GLU A 8 -12.78 14.50 17.26
CA GLU A 8 -12.49 15.92 17.04
C GLU A 8 -11.76 16.13 15.71
N ALA A 9 -11.94 17.28 15.08
CA ALA A 9 -11.17 17.62 13.88
C ALA A 9 -9.65 17.59 14.16
N LEU A 10 -8.89 17.04 13.21
CA LEU A 10 -7.43 17.05 13.29
C LEU A 10 -6.95 18.50 13.46
N GLY A 11 -6.26 18.77 14.56
CA GLY A 11 -5.60 20.05 14.80
C GLY A 11 -4.22 20.10 14.17
N ALA A 12 -3.59 21.28 14.19
CA ALA A 12 -2.22 21.45 13.69
C ALA A 12 -1.24 20.54 14.46
N CYS A 13 -0.53 19.69 13.73
CA CYS A 13 0.49 18.78 14.25
C CYS A 13 1.78 19.01 13.47
N PRO A 14 2.72 19.87 13.93
CA PRO A 14 3.98 20.14 13.22
C PRO A 14 4.92 18.93 13.16
N SER A 15 4.67 17.88 13.94
CA SER A 15 5.43 16.63 13.96
C SER A 15 4.56 15.44 14.35
N THR A 16 4.99 14.23 14.01
CA THR A 16 4.34 13.00 14.49
C THR A 16 4.37 12.90 16.01
N ARG A 17 5.45 13.34 16.67
CA ARG A 17 5.50 13.45 18.13
C ARG A 17 4.36 14.32 18.68
N SER A 18 4.11 15.50 18.12
CA SER A 18 3.00 16.35 18.55
C SER A 18 1.63 15.71 18.32
N PHE A 19 1.48 14.93 17.25
CA PHE A 19 0.29 14.14 16.99
C PHE A 19 0.11 13.04 18.06
N ILE A 20 1.18 12.31 18.41
CA ILE A 20 1.17 11.26 19.42
C ILE A 20 0.90 11.82 20.82
N GLU A 21 1.48 12.96 21.18
CA GLU A 21 1.23 13.63 22.46
C GLU A 21 -0.25 14.04 22.59
N LYS A 22 -0.85 14.51 21.49
CA LYS A 22 -2.24 14.99 21.49
C LYS A 22 -3.27 13.87 21.38
N TYR A 23 -3.03 12.89 20.51
CA TYR A 23 -4.03 11.88 20.10
C TYR A 23 -3.59 10.44 20.36
N GLY A 24 -2.31 10.19 20.60
CA GLY A 24 -1.73 8.85 20.64
C GLY A 24 -2.32 7.95 21.72
N ALA A 25 -2.72 8.51 22.88
CA ALA A 25 -3.36 7.74 23.95
C ALA A 25 -4.61 6.98 23.48
N GLY A 26 -5.36 7.53 22.52
CA GLY A 26 -6.54 6.89 21.94
C GLY A 26 -6.23 5.67 21.04
N TYR A 27 -4.98 5.53 20.57
CA TYR A 27 -4.59 4.47 19.63
C TYR A 27 -3.58 3.48 20.20
N GLN A 28 -2.93 3.79 21.33
CA GLN A 28 -1.88 2.95 21.92
C GLN A 28 -2.33 1.51 22.17
N ALA A 29 -3.51 1.31 22.75
CA ALA A 29 -4.03 -0.03 23.06
C ALA A 29 -4.30 -0.84 21.78
N ASP A 30 -4.95 -0.24 20.79
CA ASP A 30 -5.30 -0.91 19.53
C ASP A 30 -4.05 -1.16 18.67
N ALA A 31 -3.09 -0.23 18.65
CA ALA A 31 -1.81 -0.42 17.98
C ALA A 31 -1.01 -1.56 18.64
N ALA A 32 -0.96 -1.62 19.97
CA ALA A 32 -0.30 -2.70 20.70
C ALA A 32 -0.98 -4.05 20.44
N ALA A 33 -2.32 -4.09 20.43
CA ALA A 33 -3.09 -5.28 20.12
C ALA A 33 -2.83 -5.76 18.69
N LEU A 34 -2.83 -4.85 17.71
CA LEU A 34 -2.52 -5.16 16.31
C LEU A 34 -1.09 -5.70 16.16
N ARG A 35 -0.10 -5.05 16.78
CA ARG A 35 1.31 -5.48 16.81
C ARG A 35 1.52 -6.85 17.45
N ALA A 36 0.70 -7.21 18.43
CA ALA A 36 0.77 -8.50 19.10
C ALA A 36 0.15 -9.66 18.30
N GLN A 37 -0.65 -9.36 17.26
CA GLN A 37 -1.27 -10.41 16.44
C GLN A 37 -0.23 -11.31 15.77
N PRO A 38 -0.45 -12.63 15.66
CA PRO A 38 0.40 -13.48 14.85
C PRO A 38 0.30 -13.09 13.36
N VAL A 39 1.42 -13.10 12.66
CA VAL A 39 1.44 -12.84 11.21
C VAL A 39 0.82 -14.02 10.48
N ARG A 40 -0.29 -13.78 9.78
CA ARG A 40 -1.01 -14.80 9.00
C ARG A 40 -0.41 -14.94 7.61
N THR A 41 -0.21 -16.18 7.14
CA THR A 41 0.12 -16.42 5.73
C THR A 41 -1.15 -16.40 4.90
N VAL A 42 -1.25 -15.49 3.94
CA VAL A 42 -2.42 -15.36 3.08
C VAL A 42 -2.11 -15.97 1.71
N GLY A 43 -2.94 -16.93 1.30
CA GLY A 43 -2.84 -17.57 -0.01
C GLY A 43 -3.40 -16.69 -1.15
N PRO A 44 -3.26 -17.13 -2.41
CA PRO A 44 -3.67 -16.32 -3.57
C PRO A 44 -5.19 -16.27 -3.80
N GLU A 45 -5.96 -17.14 -3.16
CA GLU A 45 -7.42 -17.22 -3.33
C GLU A 45 -8.11 -15.97 -2.82
N GLY A 46 -8.90 -15.31 -3.66
CA GLY A 46 -9.60 -14.07 -3.33
C GLY A 46 -8.72 -12.84 -3.10
N LEU A 47 -7.38 -13.00 -3.07
CA LEU A 47 -6.39 -11.95 -2.83
C LEU A 47 -6.12 -11.05 -4.04
N VAL A 48 -6.36 -9.75 -3.91
CA VAL A 48 -5.67 -8.72 -4.70
C VAL A 48 -4.49 -8.21 -3.87
N TYR A 49 -3.29 -8.65 -4.23
CA TYR A 49 -2.07 -8.09 -3.65
C TYR A 49 -1.82 -6.71 -4.27
N VAL A 50 -1.50 -5.71 -3.45
CA VAL A 50 -1.23 -4.31 -3.84
C VAL A 50 0.25 -4.03 -3.57
N HIS A 51 1.03 -3.74 -4.60
CA HIS A 51 2.43 -3.33 -4.45
C HIS A 51 2.54 -1.85 -4.05
N GLN A 52 3.74 -1.44 -3.68
CA GLN A 52 4.09 -0.03 -3.52
C GLN A 52 3.69 0.79 -4.75
N GLY A 53 3.08 1.96 -4.54
CA GLY A 53 2.59 2.82 -5.62
C GLY A 53 1.32 2.30 -6.30
N GLU A 54 0.61 1.36 -5.68
CA GLU A 54 -0.66 0.83 -6.16
C GLU A 54 -1.79 1.00 -5.14
N MET A 55 -3.02 0.89 -5.63
CA MET A 55 -4.22 0.72 -4.81
C MET A 55 -5.21 -0.26 -5.45
N ALA A 56 -6.10 -0.81 -4.63
CA ALA A 56 -7.22 -1.63 -5.08
C ALA A 56 -8.44 -1.38 -4.19
N ALA A 57 -9.63 -1.39 -4.81
CA ALA A 57 -10.88 -1.22 -4.10
C ALA A 57 -11.90 -2.29 -4.49
N THR A 58 -12.64 -2.79 -3.50
CA THR A 58 -13.67 -3.81 -3.67
C THR A 58 -14.73 -3.69 -2.57
N GLU A 59 -15.73 -4.56 -2.60
CA GLU A 59 -16.89 -4.56 -1.70
C GLU A 59 -17.23 -6.00 -1.27
N PRO A 60 -18.03 -6.20 -0.20
CA PRO A 60 -18.26 -7.53 0.38
C PRO A 60 -18.90 -8.55 -0.57
N THR A 61 -19.68 -8.09 -1.56
CA THR A 61 -20.37 -8.95 -2.52
C THR A 61 -19.47 -9.44 -3.65
N ASP A 62 -18.18 -9.09 -3.63
CA ASP A 62 -17.23 -9.50 -4.64
C ASP A 62 -16.73 -10.94 -4.46
N ASP A 63 -17.04 -11.78 -5.45
CA ASP A 63 -16.62 -13.18 -5.54
C ASP A 63 -15.27 -13.38 -6.24
N ALA A 64 -14.69 -12.35 -6.85
CA ALA A 64 -13.35 -12.41 -7.45
C ALA A 64 -12.27 -11.82 -6.54
N ALA A 65 -12.63 -10.85 -5.70
CA ALA A 65 -11.71 -10.15 -4.80
C ALA A 65 -12.37 -9.80 -3.46
N TRP A 66 -12.17 -10.66 -2.45
CA TRP A 66 -12.65 -10.45 -1.08
C TRP A 66 -11.53 -10.25 -0.06
N LEU A 67 -10.27 -10.37 -0.49
CA LEU A 67 -9.09 -10.07 0.31
C LEU A 67 -8.23 -9.02 -0.42
N LEU A 68 -7.93 -7.92 0.28
CA LEU A 68 -6.92 -6.97 -0.17
C LEU A 68 -5.69 -7.10 0.73
N GLY A 69 -4.49 -7.06 0.17
CA GLY A 69 -3.28 -7.24 0.97
C GLY A 69 -2.09 -6.51 0.42
N SER A 70 -1.20 -6.08 1.31
CA SER A 70 0.08 -5.50 0.95
C SER A 70 1.11 -5.77 2.04
N GLU A 71 2.38 -5.84 1.65
CA GLU A 71 3.53 -6.12 2.51
C GLU A 71 4.72 -5.30 2.02
N GLU A 72 5.88 -5.49 2.66
CA GLU A 72 7.15 -4.82 2.34
C GLU A 72 7.11 -3.33 2.72
N ALA A 73 6.19 -2.94 3.60
CA ALA A 73 6.13 -1.59 4.14
C ALA A 73 7.22 -1.39 5.20
N THR A 74 8.37 -0.85 4.77
CA THR A 74 9.43 -0.40 5.67
C THR A 74 9.15 1.04 6.10
N THR A 75 9.51 2.02 5.28
CA THR A 75 9.22 3.45 5.50
C THR A 75 7.87 3.89 4.95
N CYS A 76 7.21 3.04 4.18
CA CYS A 76 5.94 3.27 3.50
C CYS A 76 4.73 2.98 4.41
N HIS A 77 3.55 3.43 3.97
CA HIS A 77 2.29 3.33 4.72
C HIS A 77 1.24 2.56 3.93
N LEU A 78 0.64 1.58 4.59
CA LEU A 78 -0.52 0.83 4.14
C LEU A 78 -1.76 1.56 4.67
N VAL A 79 -2.47 2.22 3.74
CA VAL A 79 -3.65 3.03 4.03
C VAL A 79 -4.88 2.27 3.58
N VAL A 80 -5.82 2.07 4.50
CA VAL A 80 -7.12 1.46 4.22
C VAL A 80 -8.21 2.47 4.52
N LEU A 81 -9.08 2.71 3.55
CA LEU A 81 -10.33 3.43 3.77
C LEU A 81 -11.49 2.46 3.61
N ARG A 82 -12.37 2.41 4.60
CA ARG A 82 -13.56 1.57 4.59
C ARG A 82 -14.81 2.43 4.79
N HIS A 83 -15.86 2.16 4.04
CA HIS A 83 -17.19 2.67 4.38
C HIS A 83 -17.90 1.64 5.27
N SER A 84 -18.20 1.98 6.53
CA SER A 84 -18.70 1.03 7.52
C SER A 84 -20.10 0.47 7.21
N GLY A 85 -20.91 1.22 6.45
CA GLY A 85 -22.25 0.81 6.02
C GLY A 85 -22.27 -0.22 4.89
N SER A 86 -21.76 0.16 3.71
CA SER A 86 -21.65 -0.70 2.53
C SER A 86 -20.60 -1.81 2.67
N GLY A 87 -19.60 -1.61 3.53
CA GLY A 87 -18.43 -2.47 3.63
C GLY A 87 -17.43 -2.30 2.50
N ALA A 88 -17.60 -1.31 1.61
CA ALA A 88 -16.63 -1.01 0.57
C ALA A 88 -15.27 -0.64 1.18
N VAL A 89 -14.19 -1.16 0.59
CA VAL A 89 -12.82 -0.97 1.08
C VAL A 89 -11.92 -0.59 -0.09
N CYS A 90 -11.03 0.38 0.12
CA CYS A 90 -9.87 0.62 -0.71
C CYS A 90 -8.59 0.49 0.14
N LEU A 91 -7.61 -0.25 -0.36
CA LEU A 91 -6.28 -0.39 0.22
C LEU A 91 -5.26 0.19 -0.76
N GLY A 92 -4.42 1.12 -0.28
CA GLY A 92 -3.32 1.72 -1.03
C GLY A 92 -1.99 1.62 -0.28
N HIS A 93 -0.89 1.47 -1.02
CA HIS A 93 0.46 1.42 -0.47
C HIS A 93 1.21 2.70 -0.86
N PHE A 94 1.29 3.63 0.09
CA PHE A 94 1.85 4.96 -0.06
C PHE A 94 3.34 4.96 0.29
N ASP A 95 4.18 5.60 -0.52
CA ASP A 95 5.63 5.71 -0.31
C ASP A 95 6.14 7.16 -0.27
N GLY A 96 5.23 8.13 -0.28
CA GLY A 96 5.53 9.56 -0.36
C GLY A 96 5.38 10.16 -1.75
N SER A 97 5.24 9.32 -2.79
CA SER A 97 4.97 9.78 -4.15
C SER A 97 3.46 9.98 -4.36
N GLY A 98 3.06 11.21 -4.70
CA GLY A 98 1.67 11.48 -5.06
C GLY A 98 0.66 11.27 -3.92
N THR A 99 1.05 11.52 -2.66
CA THR A 99 0.22 11.28 -1.47
C THR A 99 -1.16 11.96 -1.55
N ALA A 100 -1.20 13.26 -1.88
CA ALA A 100 -2.46 14.00 -1.98
C ALA A 100 -3.42 13.47 -3.07
N PRO A 101 -3.01 13.33 -4.35
CA PRO A 101 -3.87 12.73 -5.36
C PRO A 101 -4.21 11.27 -5.05
N GLY A 102 -3.31 10.52 -4.41
CA GLY A 102 -3.58 9.15 -3.96
C GLY A 102 -4.67 9.07 -2.90
N ALA A 103 -4.65 9.95 -1.89
CA ALA A 103 -5.68 10.02 -0.86
C ALA A 103 -7.06 10.34 -1.46
N ARG A 104 -7.13 11.30 -2.41
CA ARG A 104 -8.36 11.61 -3.14
C ARG A 104 -8.89 10.38 -3.90
N ALA A 105 -8.02 9.68 -4.63
CA ALA A 105 -8.40 8.48 -5.37
C ALA A 105 -8.92 7.36 -4.45
N VAL A 106 -8.29 7.16 -3.29
CA VAL A 106 -8.79 6.21 -2.27
C VAL A 106 -10.21 6.55 -1.84
N VAL A 107 -10.50 7.82 -1.56
CA VAL A 107 -11.86 8.29 -1.21
C VAL A 107 -12.82 8.06 -2.37
N ASP A 108 -12.46 8.47 -3.59
CA ASP A 108 -13.30 8.32 -4.78
C ASP A 108 -13.69 6.86 -5.03
N HIS A 109 -12.74 5.94 -4.88
CA HIS A 109 -13.00 4.51 -5.09
C HIS A 109 -13.90 3.90 -4.02
N VAL A 110 -13.76 4.28 -2.75
CA VAL A 110 -14.68 3.81 -1.71
C VAL A 110 -16.08 4.35 -1.93
N LEU A 111 -16.21 5.63 -2.29
CA LEU A 111 -17.51 6.26 -2.56
C LEU A 111 -18.18 5.69 -3.82
N ALA A 112 -17.42 5.40 -4.87
CA ALA A 112 -17.95 4.77 -6.08
C ALA A 112 -18.55 3.37 -5.83
N LEU A 113 -18.06 2.68 -4.80
CA LEU A 113 -18.56 1.37 -4.36
C LEU A 113 -19.58 1.47 -3.21
N SER A 114 -19.89 2.68 -2.74
CA SER A 114 -20.81 2.88 -1.62
C SER A 114 -22.12 3.50 -2.11
N PRO A 115 -23.24 2.76 -2.03
CA PRO A 115 -24.55 3.33 -2.37
C PRO A 115 -24.83 4.57 -1.51
N THR A 116 -25.36 5.63 -2.14
CA THR A 116 -25.59 6.96 -1.52
C THR A 116 -26.48 6.96 -0.29
N GLN A 117 -27.25 5.90 -0.06
CA GLN A 117 -28.17 5.74 1.07
C GLN A 117 -27.65 4.78 2.15
N SER A 118 -26.43 4.25 2.03
CA SER A 118 -25.90 3.28 2.99
C SER A 118 -25.65 3.95 4.34
N PRO A 119 -26.30 3.52 5.44
CA PRO A 119 -26.03 4.08 6.76
C PRO A 119 -24.60 3.71 7.17
N GLY A 120 -23.75 4.69 7.49
CA GLY A 120 -22.37 4.44 7.87
C GLY A 120 -21.49 5.69 7.75
N ARG A 121 -20.18 5.49 7.82
CA ARG A 121 -19.17 6.55 7.71
C ARG A 121 -17.89 6.02 7.05
N LEU A 122 -17.00 6.93 6.68
CA LEU A 122 -15.66 6.60 6.21
C LEU A 122 -14.72 6.40 7.41
N GLU A 123 -14.07 5.24 7.46
CA GLU A 123 -13.13 4.82 8.50
C GLU A 123 -11.75 4.62 7.89
N LEU A 124 -10.78 5.38 8.39
CA LEU A 124 -9.41 5.40 7.92
C LEU A 124 -8.52 4.58 8.86
N HIS A 125 -7.69 3.72 8.28
CA HIS A 125 -6.68 2.93 8.97
C HIS A 125 -5.32 3.22 8.35
N VAL A 126 -4.34 3.62 9.16
CA VAL A 126 -2.98 3.96 8.73
C VAL A 126 -1.99 3.09 9.49
N ILE A 127 -1.27 2.25 8.76
CA ILE A 127 -0.31 1.28 9.32
C ILE A 127 0.99 1.34 8.52
N GLY A 128 2.16 1.28 9.17
CA GLY A 128 3.45 1.23 8.48
C GLY A 128 4.40 2.35 8.90
N GLY A 129 5.58 2.40 8.29
CA GLY A 129 6.67 3.23 8.79
C GLY A 129 7.18 2.78 10.15
N PHE A 130 8.26 3.40 10.60
CA PHE A 130 8.86 3.22 11.93
C PHE A 130 9.69 4.46 12.27
N GLU A 131 10.47 4.46 13.36
CA GLU A 131 11.38 5.57 13.65
C GLU A 131 12.68 5.45 12.83
N ASP A 132 12.57 5.60 11.51
CA ASP A 132 13.72 5.51 10.61
C ASP A 132 14.67 6.71 10.74
N GLU A 133 15.97 6.46 10.59
CA GLU A 133 17.04 7.45 10.77
C GLU A 133 16.93 8.66 9.83
N ARG A 134 16.23 8.50 8.70
CA ARG A 134 16.07 9.54 7.67
C ARG A 134 14.81 10.38 7.87
N GLY A 135 13.96 10.05 8.83
CA GLY A 135 12.71 10.75 9.08
C GLY A 135 11.67 10.60 7.95
N ILE A 136 11.78 9.55 7.13
CA ILE A 136 10.93 9.35 5.94
C ILE A 136 9.51 8.96 6.39
N SER A 137 9.40 8.02 7.32
CA SER A 137 8.14 7.50 7.85
C SER A 137 7.32 8.60 8.53
N GLN A 138 7.98 9.44 9.34
CA GLN A 138 7.33 10.53 10.06
C GLN A 138 6.83 11.59 9.08
N ARG A 139 7.61 11.92 8.05
CA ARG A 139 7.17 12.84 6.99
C ARG A 139 5.95 12.28 6.24
N LEU A 140 6.03 11.03 5.81
CA LEU A 140 4.92 10.38 5.10
C LEU A 140 3.66 10.29 5.98
N THR A 141 3.83 10.05 7.28
CA THR A 141 2.71 10.07 8.24
C THR A 141 1.98 11.42 8.23
N LEU A 142 2.74 12.52 8.30
CA LEU A 142 2.16 13.86 8.26
C LEU A 142 1.52 14.16 6.90
N ASP A 143 2.16 13.78 5.80
CA ASP A 143 1.62 13.98 4.45
C ASP A 143 0.30 13.21 4.24
N VAL A 144 0.19 11.98 4.76
CA VAL A 144 -1.04 11.18 4.71
C VAL A 144 -2.13 11.84 5.56
N LEU A 145 -1.83 12.20 6.81
CA LEU A 145 -2.80 12.86 7.68
C LEU A 145 -3.30 14.19 7.10
N ASP A 146 -2.39 15.02 6.57
CA ASP A 146 -2.72 16.28 5.91
C ASP A 146 -3.60 16.04 4.67
N ALA A 147 -3.21 15.12 3.79
CA ALA A 147 -3.96 14.77 2.59
C ALA A 147 -5.39 14.33 2.89
N PHE A 148 -5.62 13.53 3.95
CA PHE A 148 -6.97 13.15 4.37
C PHE A 148 -7.72 14.28 5.07
N SER A 149 -7.03 15.18 5.76
CA SER A 149 -7.63 16.37 6.40
C SER A 149 -8.12 17.43 5.41
N GLN A 150 -7.65 17.37 4.16
CA GLN A 150 -8.04 18.26 3.06
C GLN A 150 -9.17 17.70 2.18
N GLN A 151 -9.66 16.50 2.48
CA GLN A 151 -10.80 15.93 1.76
C GLN A 151 -12.07 16.75 2.04
N LYS A 152 -13.16 16.48 1.31
CA LYS A 152 -14.45 17.15 1.53
C LYS A 152 -15.34 16.34 2.47
N GLU A 153 -15.14 15.03 2.48
CA GLU A 153 -15.90 14.04 3.20
C GLU A 153 -15.40 13.89 4.63
N GLU A 154 -16.32 13.67 5.56
CA GLU A 154 -16.00 13.33 6.94
C GLU A 154 -15.37 11.94 7.02
N ILE A 155 -14.15 11.87 7.53
CA ILE A 155 -13.33 10.65 7.61
C ILE A 155 -12.89 10.49 9.05
N HIS A 156 -13.09 9.30 9.62
CA HIS A 156 -12.75 9.00 11.01
C HIS A 156 -11.47 8.17 11.03
N LEU A 157 -10.42 8.66 11.68
CA LEU A 157 -9.24 7.84 11.95
C LEU A 157 -9.59 6.79 13.00
N VAL A 158 -9.62 5.53 12.61
CA VAL A 158 -10.03 4.40 13.47
C VAL A 158 -8.84 3.57 13.92
N THR A 159 -7.86 3.34 13.05
CA THR A 159 -6.63 2.63 13.42
C THR A 159 -5.43 3.45 13.02
N PHE A 160 -4.54 3.68 13.99
CA PHE A 160 -3.28 4.35 13.75
C PHE A 160 -2.16 3.54 14.41
N CYS A 161 -1.36 2.87 13.59
CA CYS A 161 -0.20 2.11 14.01
C CYS A 161 0.94 2.40 13.02
N ALA A 162 1.42 3.65 13.05
CA ALA A 162 2.43 4.13 12.12
C ALA A 162 3.56 4.87 12.84
N SER A 163 4.73 4.97 12.20
CA SER A 163 5.94 5.60 12.73
C SER A 163 6.24 5.11 14.16
N GLU A 164 6.21 5.99 15.17
CA GLU A 164 6.51 5.68 16.57
C GLU A 164 5.66 4.53 17.12
N LEU A 165 4.39 4.41 16.71
CA LEU A 165 3.52 3.34 17.20
C LEU A 165 3.79 1.98 16.54
N ASN A 166 4.45 1.95 15.38
CA ASN A 166 4.86 0.72 14.70
C ASN A 166 6.34 0.37 14.93
N ASP A 167 7.04 1.15 15.76
CA ASP A 167 8.47 0.98 16.01
C ASP A 167 8.78 -0.06 17.10
N GLU A 168 9.91 -0.73 16.93
CA GLU A 168 10.56 -1.56 17.94
C GLU A 168 12.08 -1.39 17.88
N LEU A 169 12.68 -1.06 19.02
CA LEU A 169 14.13 -0.99 19.18
C LEU A 169 14.71 -2.39 19.43
N ARG A 170 15.50 -2.90 18.48
CA ARG A 170 16.20 -4.20 18.54
C ARG A 170 17.69 -3.96 18.45
N GLU A 171 18.44 -4.35 19.49
CA GLU A 171 19.91 -4.23 19.52
C GLU A 171 20.40 -2.81 19.16
N GLY A 172 19.68 -1.79 19.63
CA GLY A 172 20.01 -0.37 19.38
C GLY A 172 19.58 0.17 18.00
N HIS A 173 18.91 -0.63 17.18
CA HIS A 173 18.39 -0.21 15.88
C HIS A 173 16.86 -0.22 15.88
N HIS A 174 16.26 0.73 15.19
CA HIS A 174 14.82 0.84 15.03
C HIS A 174 14.31 -0.07 13.90
N TRP A 175 13.18 -0.75 14.13
CA TRP A 175 12.56 -1.68 13.18
C TRP A 175 11.05 -1.47 13.11
N PRO A 176 10.43 -1.58 11.93
CA PRO A 176 8.98 -1.70 11.84
C PRO A 176 8.53 -3.06 12.39
N VAL A 177 7.46 -3.06 13.18
CA VAL A 177 6.85 -4.28 13.72
C VAL A 177 5.91 -4.91 12.70
N ILE A 178 5.13 -4.09 12.00
CA ILE A 178 4.19 -4.51 10.97
C ILE A 178 4.72 -4.09 9.60
N TYR A 179 5.06 -5.10 8.79
CA TYR A 179 5.47 -4.95 7.39
C TYR A 179 4.33 -5.13 6.40
N GLY A 180 3.26 -5.82 6.81
CA GLY A 180 2.18 -6.21 5.92
C GLY A 180 0.87 -6.46 6.65
N ILE A 181 -0.22 -6.13 5.96
CA ILE A 181 -1.59 -6.32 6.42
C ILE A 181 -2.45 -6.93 5.33
N ALA A 182 -3.52 -7.60 5.75
CA ALA A 182 -4.63 -7.96 4.88
C ALA A 182 -5.95 -7.44 5.46
N VAL A 183 -6.88 -7.15 4.55
CA VAL A 183 -8.26 -6.80 4.87
C VAL A 183 -9.16 -7.86 4.25
N ASP A 184 -9.87 -8.59 5.10
CA ASP A 184 -11.00 -9.41 4.70
C ASP A 184 -12.21 -8.50 4.56
N VAL A 185 -12.60 -8.25 3.32
CA VAL A 185 -13.64 -7.27 2.98
C VAL A 185 -15.02 -7.77 3.40
N ARG A 186 -15.24 -9.09 3.41
CA ARG A 186 -16.50 -9.70 3.82
C ARG A 186 -16.67 -9.65 5.33
N ALA A 187 -15.63 -10.00 6.07
CA ALA A 187 -15.63 -9.95 7.53
C ALA A 187 -15.45 -8.51 8.06
N GLY A 188 -14.93 -7.60 7.25
CA GLY A 188 -14.54 -6.26 7.67
C GLY A 188 -13.37 -6.24 8.65
N SER A 189 -12.50 -7.26 8.61
CA SER A 189 -11.39 -7.43 9.56
C SER A 189 -10.04 -7.09 8.92
N LEU A 190 -9.21 -6.35 9.66
CA LEU A 190 -7.82 -6.02 9.31
C LEU A 190 -6.87 -6.81 10.23
N PHE A 191 -5.85 -7.45 9.66
CA PHE A 191 -4.90 -8.26 10.42
C PHE A 191 -3.48 -8.28 9.81
N ARG A 192 -2.47 -8.59 10.63
CA ARG A 192 -1.08 -8.75 10.17
C ARG A 192 -0.93 -9.94 9.22
N ALA A 193 -0.29 -9.72 8.08
CA ALA A 193 -0.20 -10.72 7.03
C ALA A 193 1.15 -10.75 6.32
N ARG A 194 1.46 -11.92 5.74
CA ARG A 194 2.54 -12.14 4.77
C ARG A 194 2.04 -12.88 3.55
N PHE A 195 2.67 -12.66 2.40
CA PHE A 195 2.13 -13.11 1.11
C PHE A 195 3.17 -13.89 0.31
N PRO A 196 3.04 -15.21 0.19
CA PRO A 196 3.90 -16.01 -0.68
C PRO A 196 3.67 -15.73 -2.17
N ASP A 197 2.46 -15.33 -2.55
CA ASP A 197 2.09 -14.97 -3.92
C ASP A 197 1.75 -13.46 -3.99
N LYS A 198 2.61 -12.72 -4.71
CA LYS A 198 2.50 -11.27 -4.94
C LYS A 198 2.22 -10.95 -6.41
N GLY A 199 1.80 -11.95 -7.19
CA GLY A 199 1.52 -11.82 -8.61
C GLY A 199 0.15 -11.19 -8.92
N PRO A 200 -0.22 -11.15 -10.22
CA PRO A 200 0.62 -11.44 -11.38
C PRO A 200 1.61 -10.29 -11.64
N ASP A 201 2.57 -10.51 -12.54
CA ASP A 201 3.39 -9.44 -13.15
C ASP A 201 4.17 -8.53 -12.18
N ARG A 202 4.66 -9.08 -11.07
CA ARG A 202 5.37 -8.30 -10.03
C ARG A 202 6.41 -7.33 -10.59
N ALA A 203 7.30 -7.78 -11.48
CA ALA A 203 8.36 -6.92 -12.03
C ALA A 203 7.81 -5.78 -12.91
N LEU A 204 6.76 -6.04 -13.70
CA LEU A 204 6.09 -5.02 -14.51
C LEU A 204 5.35 -4.00 -13.63
N ARG A 205 4.71 -4.47 -12.57
CA ARG A 205 3.97 -3.60 -11.65
C ARG A 205 4.91 -2.70 -10.86
N ASN A 206 6.03 -3.27 -10.39
CA ASN A 206 7.05 -2.53 -9.66
C ASN A 206 7.85 -1.55 -10.54
N SER A 207 7.88 -1.71 -11.87
CA SER A 207 8.53 -0.72 -12.74
C SER A 207 7.83 0.64 -12.74
N ARG A 208 6.57 0.70 -12.27
CA ARG A 208 5.87 1.98 -12.02
C ARG A 208 6.61 2.88 -11.05
N ASN A 209 7.34 2.32 -10.09
CA ASN A 209 8.12 3.09 -9.12
C ASN A 209 9.31 3.83 -9.78
N HIS A 210 9.55 3.58 -11.07
CA HIS A 210 10.51 4.29 -11.92
C HIS A 210 9.83 5.09 -13.05
N GLY A 211 8.52 5.30 -12.94
CA GLY A 211 7.65 5.97 -13.91
C GLY A 211 7.17 7.35 -13.45
N ASP A 212 5.91 7.64 -13.72
CA ASP A 212 5.30 8.97 -13.53
C ASP A 212 4.85 9.26 -12.09
N ASN A 213 5.23 8.41 -11.13
CA ASN A 213 4.95 8.55 -9.70
C ASN A 213 3.45 8.67 -9.35
N LYS A 214 2.55 8.20 -10.22
CA LYS A 214 1.12 8.14 -9.94
C LYS A 214 0.75 6.82 -9.30
N MET A 215 -0.04 6.87 -8.22
CA MET A 215 -0.60 5.67 -7.62
C MET A 215 -1.57 5.01 -8.60
N GLY A 216 -1.29 3.78 -9.02
CA GLY A 216 -2.13 3.13 -10.02
C GLY A 216 -3.17 2.19 -9.41
N VAL A 217 -4.34 2.18 -10.04
CA VAL A 217 -5.52 1.42 -9.62
C VAL A 217 -5.48 0.06 -10.28
N MET A 218 -5.41 -1.00 -9.47
CA MET A 218 -5.10 -2.35 -9.96
C MET A 218 -6.31 -3.23 -10.17
N TYR A 219 -7.45 -2.92 -9.57
CA TYR A 219 -8.62 -3.78 -9.61
C TYR A 219 -9.90 -2.99 -9.88
N CYS A 220 -10.74 -3.51 -10.76
CA CYS A 220 -12.05 -2.96 -11.06
C CYS A 220 -13.13 -3.98 -10.70
N ARG A 221 -13.94 -3.66 -9.69
CA ARG A 221 -15.08 -4.47 -9.25
C ARG A 221 -16.07 -4.78 -10.39
N ALA A 222 -16.38 -3.79 -11.22
CA ALA A 222 -17.39 -3.92 -12.27
C ALA A 222 -17.03 -4.95 -13.34
N SER A 223 -15.74 -5.10 -13.66
CA SER A 223 -15.26 -6.11 -14.62
C SER A 223 -14.76 -7.39 -13.95
N GLY A 224 -14.50 -7.37 -12.64
CA GLY A 224 -13.83 -8.47 -11.94
C GLY A 224 -12.39 -8.67 -12.40
N GLU A 225 -11.76 -7.63 -12.93
CA GLU A 225 -10.43 -7.70 -13.55
C GLU A 225 -9.37 -6.96 -12.74
N LEU A 226 -8.21 -7.61 -12.62
CA LEU A 226 -6.98 -6.91 -12.29
C LEU A 226 -6.38 -6.34 -13.58
N THR A 227 -6.09 -5.04 -13.58
CA THR A 227 -5.64 -4.32 -14.77
C THR A 227 -4.36 -3.54 -14.48
N VAL A 228 -3.32 -3.79 -15.28
CA VAL A 228 -2.10 -2.99 -15.32
C VAL A 228 -2.24 -2.01 -16.48
N GLN A 229 -2.51 -0.76 -16.18
CA GLN A 229 -2.51 0.32 -17.19
C GLN A 229 -1.12 0.48 -17.82
N PRO A 230 -1.01 1.00 -19.05
CA PRO A 230 0.29 1.27 -19.66
C PRO A 230 1.19 2.09 -18.73
N ILE A 231 2.41 1.59 -18.53
CA ILE A 231 3.43 2.24 -17.69
C ILE A 231 4.57 2.66 -18.61
N VAL A 232 4.94 3.93 -18.52
CA VAL A 232 6.19 4.43 -19.06
C VAL A 232 7.14 4.61 -17.90
N TRP A 233 8.35 4.07 -18.01
CA TRP A 233 9.41 4.26 -17.03
C TRP A 233 10.64 4.84 -17.69
N THR A 234 11.42 5.55 -16.87
CA THR A 234 12.71 6.05 -17.32
C THR A 234 13.68 4.88 -17.42
N ARG A 235 14.57 4.92 -18.41
CA ARG A 235 15.67 3.96 -18.50
C ARG A 235 16.49 4.02 -17.21
N TRP A 236 16.78 2.86 -16.64
CA TRP A 236 17.63 2.78 -15.47
C TRP A 236 19.10 2.94 -15.89
N ASP A 237 19.71 4.06 -15.53
CA ASP A 237 21.11 4.36 -15.83
C ASP A 237 22.06 3.35 -15.18
N ASN A 238 23.05 2.89 -15.95
CA ASN A 238 24.05 1.93 -15.49
C ASN A 238 23.45 0.64 -14.91
N VAL A 239 22.26 0.22 -15.35
CA VAL A 239 21.57 -0.98 -14.84
C VAL A 239 22.44 -2.23 -14.88
N THR A 240 23.31 -2.38 -15.89
CA THR A 240 24.26 -3.50 -15.99
C THR A 240 25.32 -3.48 -14.89
N LEU A 241 25.74 -2.29 -14.44
CA LEU A 241 26.67 -2.12 -13.31
C LEU A 241 25.97 -2.46 -11.99
N TRP A 242 24.72 -2.03 -11.81
CA TRP A 242 23.92 -2.37 -10.63
C TRP A 242 23.67 -3.88 -10.51
N LEU A 243 23.41 -4.55 -11.64
CA LEU A 243 23.13 -5.99 -11.68
C LEU A 243 24.29 -6.87 -11.18
N VAL A 244 25.53 -6.37 -11.17
CA VAL A 244 26.71 -7.11 -10.69
C VAL A 244 27.14 -6.71 -9.28
N GLN A 245 26.53 -5.69 -8.67
CA GLN A 245 26.88 -5.29 -7.31
C GLN A 245 26.54 -6.37 -6.29
N PRO A 246 27.26 -6.49 -5.17
CA PRO A 246 26.88 -7.31 -4.01
C PRO A 246 25.52 -6.93 -3.40
N ASP A 247 24.91 -7.85 -2.65
CA ASP A 247 23.56 -7.64 -2.07
C ASP A 247 23.53 -6.53 -1.00
N ASP A 248 24.59 -6.39 -0.21
CA ASP A 248 24.76 -5.30 0.76
C ASP A 248 24.87 -3.94 0.08
N VAL A 249 25.57 -3.84 -1.05
CA VAL A 249 25.64 -2.62 -1.87
C VAL A 249 24.26 -2.29 -2.45
N ILE A 250 23.54 -3.27 -3.00
CA ILE A 250 22.18 -3.05 -3.51
C ILE A 250 21.26 -2.52 -2.41
N ARG A 251 21.30 -3.14 -1.22
CA ARG A 251 20.51 -2.69 -0.07
C ARG A 251 20.89 -1.27 0.32
N GLN A 252 22.17 -0.99 0.51
CA GLN A 252 22.63 0.31 1.00
C GLN A 252 22.21 1.48 0.10
N PHE A 253 22.24 1.29 -1.22
CA PHE A 253 22.04 2.38 -2.18
C PHE A 253 20.67 2.41 -2.83
N LEU A 254 19.93 1.30 -2.88
CA LEU A 254 18.61 1.23 -3.53
C LEU A 254 17.44 1.11 -2.54
N SER A 255 17.70 0.97 -1.23
CA SER A 255 16.67 1.00 -0.19
C SER A 255 16.59 2.35 0.52
N THR A 256 15.39 2.70 0.98
CA THR A 256 15.17 3.83 1.89
C THR A 256 15.64 3.52 3.32
N SER A 257 15.64 2.25 3.71
CA SER A 257 15.96 1.74 5.06
C SER A 257 16.75 0.41 5.03
N PRO A 258 18.04 0.42 4.64
CA PRO A 258 18.80 -0.78 4.28
C PRO A 258 18.88 -1.89 5.34
N LEU A 259 18.86 -1.52 6.63
CA LEU A 259 19.01 -2.46 7.76
C LEU A 259 17.77 -3.33 7.99
N VAL A 260 16.60 -2.85 7.61
CA VAL A 260 15.31 -3.46 7.97
C VAL A 260 14.58 -4.05 6.77
N GLU A 261 15.21 -4.03 5.60
CA GLU A 261 14.67 -4.63 4.39
C GLU A 261 14.49 -6.14 4.51
N PRO A 262 13.46 -6.71 3.86
CA PRO A 262 13.28 -8.16 3.77
C PRO A 262 14.51 -8.87 3.18
N PRO A 263 14.76 -10.15 3.53
CA PRO A 263 15.90 -10.91 3.04
C PRO A 263 16.00 -10.98 1.51
N ASP A 264 14.86 -10.98 0.81
CA ASP A 264 14.75 -11.10 -0.64
C ASP A 264 14.80 -9.75 -1.38
N PHE A 265 14.98 -8.61 -0.70
CA PHE A 265 15.03 -7.28 -1.30
C PHE A 265 16.00 -7.20 -2.50
N ALA A 266 17.26 -7.59 -2.32
CA ALA A 266 18.26 -7.50 -3.37
C ALA A 266 17.93 -8.39 -4.59
N ALA A 267 17.39 -9.59 -4.33
CA ALA A 267 16.94 -10.49 -5.38
C ALA A 267 15.77 -9.89 -6.19
N ASN A 268 14.80 -9.28 -5.49
CA ASN A 268 13.65 -8.60 -6.11
C ASN A 268 14.10 -7.39 -6.94
N MET A 269 15.04 -6.59 -6.44
CA MET A 269 15.63 -5.47 -7.19
C MET A 269 16.35 -5.94 -8.46
N ARG A 270 17.10 -7.04 -8.42
CA ARG A 270 17.72 -7.61 -9.62
C ARG A 270 16.69 -8.10 -10.64
N GLN A 271 15.59 -8.69 -10.20
CA GLN A 271 14.51 -9.09 -11.10
C GLN A 271 13.88 -7.88 -11.80
N LEU A 272 13.61 -6.81 -11.05
CA LEU A 272 13.11 -5.54 -11.60
C LEU A 272 14.10 -4.93 -12.61
N MET A 273 15.37 -4.81 -12.25
CA MET A 273 16.41 -4.29 -13.13
C MET A 273 16.55 -5.10 -14.42
N ARG A 274 16.55 -6.44 -14.35
CA ARG A 274 16.57 -7.31 -15.54
C ARG A 274 15.33 -7.10 -16.40
N PHE A 275 14.16 -6.98 -15.78
CA PHE A 275 12.91 -6.77 -16.49
C PHE A 275 12.93 -5.45 -17.27
N MET A 276 13.30 -4.35 -16.61
CA MET A 276 13.40 -3.03 -17.27
C MET A 276 14.49 -3.00 -18.35
N LEU A 277 15.59 -3.74 -18.17
CA LEU A 277 16.65 -3.87 -19.18
C LEU A 277 16.17 -4.63 -20.43
N LEU A 278 15.35 -5.68 -20.27
CA LEU A 278 14.78 -6.45 -21.38
C LEU A 278 13.64 -5.71 -22.09
N HIS A 279 13.03 -4.72 -21.42
CA HIS A 279 11.88 -3.97 -21.92
C HIS A 279 12.15 -2.45 -21.83
N PRO A 280 13.12 -1.90 -22.59
CA PRO A 280 13.44 -0.47 -22.54
C PRO A 280 12.31 0.42 -23.07
N GLU A 281 11.47 -0.12 -23.97
CA GLU A 281 10.30 0.55 -24.55
C GLU A 281 9.04 -0.30 -24.30
N PRO A 282 8.42 -0.19 -23.11
CA PRO A 282 7.32 -1.08 -22.73
C PRO A 282 6.02 -0.81 -23.49
N SER A 283 5.84 0.39 -24.03
CA SER A 283 4.62 0.79 -24.74
C SER A 283 4.31 -0.13 -25.91
N GLU A 284 5.30 -0.59 -26.67
CA GLU A 284 5.06 -1.44 -27.85
C GLU A 284 5.09 -2.94 -27.51
N ALA A 285 6.04 -3.38 -26.68
CA ALA A 285 6.24 -4.80 -26.40
C ALA A 285 5.25 -5.38 -25.37
N ILE A 286 4.81 -4.56 -24.41
CA ILE A 286 4.00 -5.02 -23.26
C ILE A 286 2.56 -4.49 -23.37
N PHE A 287 2.39 -3.26 -23.86
CA PHE A 287 1.12 -2.58 -23.96
C PHE A 287 0.75 -2.24 -25.40
N PRO A 288 0.67 -3.23 -26.32
CA PRO A 288 0.51 -2.97 -27.75
C PRO A 288 -0.70 -2.07 -28.02
N ALA A 289 -0.50 -1.03 -28.84
CA ALA A 289 -1.49 0.01 -29.12
C ALA A 289 -2.04 0.74 -27.87
N GLY A 290 -1.27 0.79 -26.77
CA GLY A 290 -1.67 1.37 -25.50
C GLY A 290 -2.69 0.54 -24.72
N ALA A 291 -2.89 -0.74 -25.07
CA ALA A 291 -3.85 -1.60 -24.39
C ALA A 291 -3.35 -1.98 -22.99
N ALA A 292 -4.24 -1.87 -22.00
CA ALA A 292 -3.96 -2.30 -20.64
C ALA A 292 -3.81 -3.82 -20.55
N ARG A 293 -2.95 -4.29 -19.66
CA ARG A 293 -2.74 -5.72 -19.43
C ARG A 293 -3.73 -6.23 -18.38
N ARG A 294 -4.62 -7.15 -18.77
CA ARG A 294 -5.77 -7.57 -17.97
C ARG A 294 -5.65 -9.00 -17.44
N TYR A 295 -6.27 -9.23 -16.30
CA TYR A 295 -6.29 -10.51 -15.59
C TYR A 295 -7.66 -10.78 -15.00
N ARG A 296 -8.13 -12.03 -15.08
CA ARG A 296 -9.33 -12.52 -14.38
C ARG A 296 -9.01 -13.72 -13.52
N ARG A 297 -9.86 -14.01 -12.55
CA ARG A 297 -9.79 -15.25 -11.78
C ARG A 297 -10.08 -16.45 -12.69
N GLY A 298 -9.15 -17.40 -12.72
CA GLY A 298 -9.39 -18.71 -13.31
C GLY A 298 -10.19 -19.63 -12.39
N PRO A 299 -10.57 -20.83 -12.85
CA PRO A 299 -11.37 -21.79 -12.08
C PRO A 299 -10.74 -22.24 -10.75
N ARG A 300 -9.42 -22.12 -10.62
CA ARG A 300 -8.64 -22.46 -9.41
C ARG A 300 -8.33 -21.25 -8.53
N GLY A 301 -9.01 -20.11 -8.76
CA GLY A 301 -8.83 -18.89 -7.99
C GLY A 301 -7.55 -18.10 -8.29
N SER A 302 -6.67 -18.54 -9.20
CA SER A 302 -5.47 -17.78 -9.60
C SER A 302 -5.78 -16.70 -10.63
N TRP A 303 -5.03 -15.59 -10.63
CA TRP A 303 -5.10 -14.60 -11.71
C TRP A 303 -4.55 -15.18 -13.02
N GLN A 304 -5.30 -15.06 -14.11
CA GLN A 304 -4.94 -15.52 -15.45
C GLN A 304 -5.04 -14.37 -16.44
N ARG A 305 -4.01 -14.24 -17.28
CA ARG A 305 -3.97 -13.18 -18.30
C ARG A 305 -5.12 -13.39 -19.28
N VAL A 306 -5.88 -12.34 -19.53
CA VAL A 306 -6.90 -12.31 -20.59
C VAL A 306 -6.42 -11.42 -21.74
N PRO A 307 -6.93 -11.62 -22.97
CA PRO A 307 -6.62 -10.75 -24.11
C PRO A 307 -6.93 -9.28 -23.84
#